data_AF-A0A8R2MB41-F1
#
_entry.id   AF-A0A8R2MB41-F1
#
_cell.length_a   1.000
_cell.length_b   1.000
_cell.length_c   1.000
_cell.angle_alpha   90.00
_cell.angle_beta   90.00
_cell.angle_gamma   90.00
#
_symmetry.space_group_name_H-M   'P 1'
#
loop_
_entity.id
_entity.type
_entity.pdbx_description
1 polymer ?
#
loop_
_entity_poly.entity_id
_entity_poly.type
_entity_poly.pdbx_seq_one_letter_code
_entity_poly.pdbx_strand_id
1 'polypeptide(L)'
;MDRYLRPERFDIDPSDSSSTRAWIHWRKTFENFIFVQKPTAPETDAQSVRLPEKWDSIKFQLLVNHISPNIYTYISEATNYEEAITILQKLYVKPKNLIFARHMLATRKQRPEESIDTYLQALKLLSKDCDFVAVDAETTKTIAQRLLENLTLTLDQAYNQALSLETAEINSQKFNTVSLNAVAPKEPTLVSSKSQTLHNETCSSVNNPRRQKYFFCGGQIHPMNCPAFEKTCQLCNKKGHFAT
;
A
#
# COMPACT_ATOMS: atom_id res chain seq x y z
N MET A 1 8.44 -37.87 -22.80
CA MET A 1 8.42 -36.43 -23.13
C MET A 1 9.54 -35.67 -22.39
N ASP A 2 10.43 -36.38 -21.71
CA ASP A 2 11.28 -35.86 -20.63
C ASP A 2 12.57 -35.18 -21.11
N ARG A 3 12.89 -35.31 -22.40
CA ARG A 3 14.08 -34.72 -23.01
C ARG A 3 13.96 -33.20 -23.16
N TYR A 4 12.75 -32.66 -23.31
CA TYR A 4 12.53 -31.24 -23.61
C TYR A 4 12.70 -30.31 -22.41
N LEU A 5 12.69 -30.85 -21.19
CA LEU A 5 12.85 -30.07 -19.97
C LEU A 5 14.24 -30.18 -19.36
N ARG A 6 15.13 -30.99 -19.94
CA ARG A 6 16.49 -31.15 -19.42
C ARG A 6 17.24 -29.82 -19.58
N PRO A 7 17.66 -29.16 -18.48
CA PRO A 7 18.42 -27.93 -18.57
C PRO A 7 19.80 -28.22 -19.15
N GLU A 8 20.33 -27.25 -19.88
CA GLU A 8 21.75 -27.26 -20.26
C GLU A 8 22.64 -27.16 -19.02
N ARG A 9 23.91 -27.56 -19.16
CA ARG A 9 24.88 -27.43 -18.08
C ARG A 9 25.11 -25.95 -17.80
N PHE A 10 24.96 -25.54 -16.54
CA PHE A 10 25.26 -24.18 -16.12
C PHE A 10 26.77 -24.00 -15.99
N ASP A 11 27.32 -23.03 -16.73
CA ASP A 11 28.76 -22.76 -16.80
C ASP A 11 29.03 -21.26 -17.05
N ILE A 12 28.41 -20.39 -16.26
CA ILE A 12 28.56 -18.95 -16.39
C ILE A 12 29.31 -18.44 -15.17
N ASP A 13 30.36 -17.65 -15.40
CA ASP A 13 31.16 -17.07 -14.33
C ASP A 13 30.34 -16.03 -13.54
N PRO A 14 30.40 -16.01 -12.19
CA PRO A 14 29.72 -15.01 -11.37
C PRO A 14 30.05 -13.55 -11.73
N SER A 15 31.24 -13.29 -12.28
CA SER A 15 31.70 -11.96 -12.69
C SER A 15 31.06 -11.44 -13.98
N ASP A 16 30.41 -12.30 -14.77
CA ASP A 16 29.77 -11.90 -16.02
C ASP A 16 28.59 -10.94 -15.75
N SER A 17 28.45 -9.90 -16.58
CA SER A 17 27.33 -8.95 -16.55
C SER A 17 25.94 -9.60 -16.71
N SER A 18 25.88 -10.77 -17.34
CA SER A 18 24.67 -11.53 -17.60
C SER A 18 24.42 -12.65 -16.57
N SER A 19 25.37 -12.88 -15.65
CA SER A 19 25.38 -14.01 -14.72
C SER A 19 24.10 -14.11 -13.89
N THR A 20 23.60 -13.00 -13.36
CA THR A 20 22.34 -12.93 -12.60
C THR A 20 21.14 -13.39 -13.42
N ARG A 21 20.99 -12.89 -14.65
CA ARG A 21 19.83 -13.22 -15.51
C ARG A 21 19.88 -14.67 -15.93
N ALA A 22 21.05 -15.15 -16.31
CA ALA A 22 21.25 -16.52 -16.74
C ALA A 22 21.04 -17.51 -15.59
N TRP A 23 21.51 -17.20 -14.39
CA TRP A 23 21.23 -17.99 -13.19
C TRP A 23 19.74 -18.07 -12.89
N ILE A 24 19.02 -16.95 -12.87
CA ILE A 24 17.58 -16.92 -12.59
C ILE A 24 16.81 -17.79 -13.60
N HIS A 25 17.14 -17.67 -14.88
CA HIS A 25 16.51 -18.46 -15.93
C HIS A 25 16.85 -19.95 -15.79
N TRP A 26 18.13 -20.28 -15.67
CA TRP A 26 18.60 -21.66 -15.55
C TRP A 26 18.00 -22.35 -14.32
N ARG A 27 18.02 -21.68 -13.16
CA ARG A 27 17.42 -22.17 -11.92
C ARG A 27 15.95 -22.50 -12.12
N LYS A 28 15.19 -21.64 -12.81
CA LYS A 28 13.78 -21.89 -13.07
C LYS A 28 13.56 -23.13 -13.95
N THR A 29 14.36 -23.30 -15.00
CA THR A 29 14.32 -24.48 -15.86
C THR A 29 14.69 -25.75 -15.10
N PHE A 30 15.71 -25.67 -14.25
CA PHE A 30 16.16 -26.77 -13.41
C PHE A 30 15.11 -27.17 -12.35
N GLU A 31 14.42 -26.20 -11.73
CA GLU A 31 13.31 -26.47 -10.81
C GLU A 31 12.14 -27.17 -11.53
N ASN A 32 11.79 -26.73 -12.74
CA ASN A 32 10.76 -27.38 -13.56
C ASN A 32 11.14 -28.82 -13.93
N PHE A 33 12.42 -29.05 -14.23
CA PHE A 33 12.96 -30.38 -14.51
C PHE A 33 12.87 -31.32 -13.30
N ILE A 34 13.30 -30.85 -12.13
CA ILE A 34 13.15 -31.61 -10.87
C ILE A 34 11.69 -31.94 -10.60
N PHE A 35 10.78 -30.96 -10.80
CA PHE A 35 9.36 -31.15 -10.54
C PHE A 35 8.78 -32.33 -11.35
N VAL A 36 9.13 -32.42 -12.63
CA VAL A 36 8.67 -33.50 -13.51
C VAL A 36 9.32 -34.84 -13.16
N GLN A 37 10.56 -34.84 -12.68
CA GLN A 37 11.25 -36.07 -12.27
C GLN A 37 10.79 -36.62 -10.92
N LYS A 38 10.00 -35.86 -10.16
CA LYS A 38 9.52 -36.29 -8.85
C LYS A 38 8.67 -37.55 -9.04
N PRO A 39 9.05 -38.70 -8.47
CA PRO A 39 8.26 -39.91 -8.59
C PRO A 39 6.89 -39.68 -7.92
N THR A 40 5.82 -39.74 -8.71
CA THR A 40 4.46 -39.78 -8.18
C THR A 40 4.29 -41.15 -7.52
N ALA A 41 3.96 -41.17 -6.23
CA ALA A 41 3.65 -42.43 -5.56
C ALA A 41 2.50 -43.12 -6.31
N PRO A 42 2.58 -44.44 -6.59
CA PRO A 42 1.42 -45.16 -7.10
C PRO A 42 0.28 -45.06 -6.07
N GLU A 43 -0.94 -44.81 -6.54
CA GLU A 43 -2.14 -44.64 -5.70
C GLU A 43 -2.62 -45.95 -5.02
N THR A 44 -1.82 -47.01 -5.05
CA THR A 44 -2.18 -48.30 -4.48
C THR A 44 -1.23 -48.71 -3.37
N ASP A 45 -1.85 -48.93 -2.21
CA ASP A 45 -1.39 -49.63 -1.01
C ASP A 45 -0.52 -48.87 -0.02
N ALA A 46 -1.18 -48.57 1.11
CA ALA A 46 -0.75 -47.81 2.27
C ALA A 46 0.36 -48.45 3.13
N GLN A 47 1.23 -49.30 2.56
CA GLN A 47 2.27 -49.95 3.35
C GLN A 47 3.61 -49.95 2.59
N SER A 48 4.54 -49.10 3.06
CA SER A 48 5.96 -48.98 2.69
C SER A 48 6.41 -47.89 1.70
N VAL A 49 5.89 -46.66 1.79
CA VAL A 49 6.47 -45.52 1.06
C VAL A 49 7.39 -44.68 1.99
N ARG A 50 8.62 -45.16 2.23
CA ARG A 50 9.71 -44.27 2.68
C ARG A 50 10.21 -43.47 1.46
N LEU A 51 9.59 -42.34 1.15
CA LEU A 51 10.03 -41.44 0.07
C LEU A 51 10.04 -39.94 0.44
N PRO A 52 10.67 -39.53 1.56
CA PRO A 52 11.22 -38.16 1.66
C PRO A 52 12.76 -38.08 1.54
N GLU A 53 13.53 -38.89 2.28
CA GLU A 53 15.00 -38.74 2.40
C GLU A 53 15.77 -39.01 1.10
N LYS A 54 15.26 -39.92 0.25
CA LYS A 54 15.95 -40.29 -1.00
C LYS A 54 15.82 -39.21 -2.08
N TRP A 55 14.74 -38.43 -2.06
CA TRP A 55 14.47 -37.45 -3.12
C TRP A 55 15.38 -36.23 -3.03
N ASP A 56 15.65 -35.73 -1.82
CA ASP A 56 16.55 -34.60 -1.64
C ASP A 56 18.01 -34.94 -2.00
N SER A 57 18.44 -36.18 -1.75
CA SER A 57 19.72 -36.69 -2.25
C SER A 57 19.76 -36.74 -3.79
N ILE A 58 18.68 -37.19 -4.43
CA ILE A 58 18.56 -37.19 -5.90
C ILE A 58 18.59 -35.76 -6.45
N LYS A 59 17.88 -34.79 -5.85
CA LYS A 59 17.93 -33.38 -6.26
C LYS A 59 19.36 -32.83 -6.22
N PHE A 60 20.09 -33.11 -5.15
CA PHE A 60 21.47 -32.67 -5.01
C PHE A 60 22.38 -33.30 -6.07
N GLN A 61 22.26 -34.60 -6.32
CA GLN A 61 23.01 -35.27 -7.41
C GLN A 61 22.68 -34.68 -8.78
N LEU A 62 21.40 -34.39 -9.05
CA LEU A 62 20.99 -33.73 -10.29
C LEU A 62 21.58 -32.34 -10.42
N LEU A 63 21.66 -31.58 -9.31
CA LEU A 63 22.27 -30.25 -9.29
C LEU A 63 23.75 -30.35 -9.67
N VAL A 64 24.51 -31.21 -8.98
CA VAL A 64 25.95 -31.42 -9.23
C VAL A 64 26.21 -31.85 -10.68
N ASN A 65 25.35 -32.68 -11.26
CA ASN A 65 25.48 -33.14 -12.65
C ASN A 65 25.22 -32.04 -13.70
N HIS A 66 24.41 -31.03 -13.37
CA HIS A 66 24.01 -29.97 -14.32
C HIS A 66 24.76 -28.66 -14.10
N ILE A 67 25.80 -28.63 -13.25
CA ILE A 67 26.71 -27.48 -13.09
C ILE A 67 28.12 -27.80 -13.59
N SER A 68 28.90 -26.78 -13.92
CA SER A 68 30.31 -26.92 -14.29
C SER A 68 31.22 -27.19 -13.09
N PRO A 69 32.43 -27.75 -13.30
CA PRO A 69 33.34 -28.04 -12.20
C PRO A 69 33.78 -26.75 -11.49
N ASN A 70 33.93 -25.66 -12.24
CA ASN A 70 34.25 -24.34 -11.70
C ASN A 70 33.18 -23.87 -10.72
N ILE A 71 31.91 -24.07 -11.07
CA ILE A 71 30.78 -23.67 -10.22
C ILE A 71 30.63 -24.60 -9.02
N TYR A 72 30.93 -25.89 -9.19
CA TYR A 72 30.92 -26.87 -8.12
C TYR A 72 31.91 -26.52 -7.00
N THR A 73 33.04 -25.87 -7.30
CA THR A 73 34.01 -25.44 -6.27
C THR A 73 33.39 -24.54 -5.19
N TYR A 74 32.36 -23.76 -5.52
CA TYR A 74 31.68 -22.89 -4.56
C TYR A 74 30.68 -23.63 -3.66
N ILE A 75 30.25 -24.84 -4.04
CA ILE A 75 29.27 -25.64 -3.29
C ILE A 75 29.85 -26.99 -2.84
N SER A 76 31.16 -27.19 -2.93
CA SER A 76 31.80 -28.47 -2.58
C SER A 76 31.59 -28.87 -1.12
N GLU A 77 31.41 -27.88 -0.24
CA GLU A 77 31.12 -28.07 1.19
C GLU A 77 29.64 -28.23 1.50
N ALA A 78 28.74 -27.97 0.53
CA ALA A 78 27.32 -28.06 0.73
C ALA A 78 26.88 -29.53 0.88
N THR A 79 26.09 -29.80 1.92
CA THR A 79 25.65 -31.17 2.26
C THR A 79 24.31 -31.54 1.63
N ASN A 80 23.52 -30.52 1.28
CA ASN A 80 22.16 -30.67 0.80
C ASN A 80 21.84 -29.67 -0.32
N TYR A 81 20.74 -29.94 -1.03
CA TYR A 81 20.29 -29.14 -2.15
C TYR A 81 19.98 -27.68 -1.79
N GLU A 82 19.30 -27.45 -0.67
CA GLU A 82 18.86 -26.11 -0.25
C GLU A 82 20.04 -25.21 0.11
N GLU A 83 21.05 -25.77 0.80
CA GLU A 83 22.30 -25.10 1.13
C GLU A 83 23.06 -24.71 -0.14
N ALA A 84 23.23 -25.65 -1.08
CA ALA A 84 23.92 -25.39 -2.35
C ALA A 84 23.21 -24.30 -3.17
N ILE A 85 21.89 -24.36 -3.29
CA ILE A 85 21.11 -23.32 -3.98
C ILE A 85 21.22 -21.98 -3.27
N THR A 86 21.24 -21.95 -1.94
CA THR A 86 21.39 -20.69 -1.18
C THR A 86 22.75 -20.05 -1.43
N ILE A 87 23.82 -20.84 -1.47
CA ILE A 87 25.17 -20.36 -1.78
C ILE A 87 25.21 -19.80 -3.21
N LEU A 88 24.73 -20.56 -4.19
CA LEU A 88 24.70 -20.12 -5.60
C LEU A 88 23.81 -18.88 -5.78
N GLN A 89 22.66 -18.83 -5.11
CA GLN A 89 21.78 -17.67 -5.15
C GLN A 89 22.49 -16.41 -4.65
N LYS A 90 23.23 -16.49 -3.53
CA LYS A 90 24.02 -15.36 -3.02
C LYS A 90 25.17 -14.98 -3.95
N LEU A 91 25.78 -15.95 -4.62
CA LEU A 91 26.87 -15.74 -5.55
C LEU A 91 26.42 -15.00 -6.82
N TYR A 92 25.29 -15.40 -7.41
CA TYR A 92 24.81 -14.86 -8.68
C TYR A 92 23.83 -13.70 -8.56
N VAL A 93 23.07 -13.62 -7.46
CA VAL A 93 22.07 -12.57 -7.26
C VAL A 93 22.59 -11.56 -6.25
N LYS A 94 23.15 -10.48 -6.78
CA LYS A 94 23.59 -9.33 -5.98
C LYS A 94 22.39 -8.66 -5.32
N PRO A 95 22.46 -8.28 -4.03
CA PRO A 95 21.41 -7.52 -3.39
C PRO A 95 21.14 -6.23 -4.17
N LYS A 96 19.87 -5.96 -4.48
CA LYS A 96 19.48 -4.72 -5.16
C LYS A 96 19.54 -3.57 -4.16
N ASN A 97 20.17 -2.47 -4.56
CA ASN A 97 20.08 -1.23 -3.79
C ASN A 97 18.73 -0.56 -4.08
N LEU A 98 17.77 -0.73 -3.16
CA LEU A 98 16.41 -0.20 -3.31
C LEU A 98 16.38 1.32 -3.42
N ILE A 99 17.28 2.03 -2.71
CA ILE A 99 17.38 3.50 -2.77
C ILE A 99 17.79 3.93 -4.17
N PHE A 100 18.81 3.26 -4.73
CA PHE A 100 19.26 3.51 -6.09
C PHE A 100 18.17 3.19 -7.13
N ALA A 101 17.47 2.07 -6.99
CA ALA A 101 16.38 1.69 -7.89
C ALA A 101 15.21 2.71 -7.85
N ARG A 102 14.84 3.18 -6.65
CA ARG A 102 13.82 4.24 -6.47
C ARG A 102 14.26 5.55 -7.10
N HIS A 103 15.52 5.96 -6.89
CA HIS A 103 16.08 7.15 -7.51
C HIS A 103 16.07 7.04 -9.04
N MET A 104 16.45 5.89 -9.60
CA MET A 104 16.42 5.65 -11.04
C MET A 104 15.02 5.73 -11.62
N LEU A 105 14.01 5.17 -10.94
CA LEU A 105 12.61 5.30 -11.36
C LEU A 105 12.14 6.76 -11.29
N ALA A 106 12.41 7.47 -10.19
CA ALA A 106 11.96 8.84 -9.98
C ALA A 106 12.61 9.86 -10.93
N THR A 107 13.87 9.61 -11.32
CA THR A 107 14.64 10.51 -12.20
C THR A 107 14.55 10.15 -13.68
N ARG A 108 13.92 9.03 -14.03
CA ARG A 108 13.74 8.59 -15.42
C ARG A 108 12.81 9.57 -16.14
N LYS A 109 13.34 10.22 -17.18
CA LYS A 109 12.60 11.10 -18.11
C LYS A 109 12.59 10.49 -19.50
N GLN A 110 11.50 10.65 -20.25
CA GLN A 110 11.42 10.21 -21.64
C GLN A 110 12.50 10.91 -22.47
N ARG A 111 13.24 10.16 -23.30
CA ARG A 111 14.22 10.76 -24.22
C ARG A 111 13.50 11.34 -25.44
N PRO A 112 14.03 12.39 -26.09
CA PRO A 112 13.38 13.01 -27.25
C PRO A 112 13.06 12.04 -28.40
N GLU A 113 13.94 11.05 -28.61
CA GLU A 113 13.85 10.04 -29.66
C GLU A 113 13.12 8.75 -29.22
N GLU A 114 12.67 8.67 -27.97
CA GLU A 114 12.09 7.44 -27.40
C GLU A 114 10.57 7.45 -27.54
N SER A 115 10.00 6.36 -28.08
CA SER A 115 8.55 6.19 -28.15
C SER A 115 7.94 6.05 -26.76
N ILE A 116 6.67 6.46 -26.63
CA ILE A 116 5.91 6.37 -25.37
C ILE A 116 5.84 4.93 -24.88
N ASP A 117 5.65 3.95 -25.78
CA ASP A 117 5.60 2.53 -25.43
C ASP A 117 6.93 2.02 -24.86
N THR A 118 8.05 2.43 -25.47
CA THR A 118 9.40 2.07 -25.00
C THR A 118 9.67 2.67 -23.62
N TYR A 119 9.27 3.93 -23.44
CA TYR A 119 9.38 4.63 -22.16
C TYR A 119 8.55 3.94 -21.07
N LEU A 120 7.30 3.57 -21.38
CA LEU A 120 6.42 2.85 -20.44
C LEU A 120 7.01 1.48 -20.08
N GLN A 121 7.57 0.75 -21.04
CA GLN A 121 8.24 -0.53 -20.78
C GLN A 121 9.46 -0.36 -19.88
N ALA A 122 10.25 0.70 -20.09
CA ALA A 122 11.39 1.03 -19.24
C ALA A 122 10.96 1.35 -17.80
N LEU A 123 9.88 2.13 -17.61
CA LEU A 123 9.32 2.41 -16.29
C LEU A 123 8.82 1.13 -15.59
N LYS A 124 8.12 0.26 -16.32
CA LYS A 124 7.67 -1.05 -15.79
C LYS A 124 8.82 -1.97 -15.39
N LEU A 125 9.96 -1.89 -16.07
CA LEU A 125 11.14 -2.66 -15.69
C LEU A 125 11.76 -2.10 -14.40
N LEU A 126 11.95 -0.78 -14.33
CA LEU A 126 12.49 -0.10 -13.15
C LEU A 126 11.60 -0.27 -11.91
N SER A 127 10.28 -0.30 -12.07
CA SER A 127 9.34 -0.49 -10.96
C SER A 127 9.44 -1.89 -10.33
N LYS A 128 9.87 -2.91 -11.08
CA LYS A 128 10.12 -4.27 -10.54
C LYS A 128 11.37 -4.33 -9.66
N ASP A 129 12.28 -3.38 -9.81
CA ASP A 129 13.54 -3.36 -9.07
C ASP A 129 13.46 -2.57 -7.76
N CYS A 130 12.42 -1.73 -7.59
CA CYS A 130 12.31 -0.82 -6.45
C CYS A 130 11.37 -1.29 -5.33
N ASP A 131 10.84 -2.53 -5.41
CA ASP A 131 9.80 -3.09 -4.54
C ASP A 131 8.73 -2.03 -4.24
N PHE A 132 8.11 -1.52 -5.31
CA PHE A 132 7.10 -0.47 -5.19
C PHE A 132 5.87 -1.02 -4.48
N VAL A 133 5.82 -0.83 -3.15
CA VAL A 133 4.61 -1.01 -2.38
C VAL A 133 3.72 0.19 -2.67
N ALA A 134 2.47 -0.06 -3.07
CA ALA A 134 1.46 0.98 -3.16
C ALA A 134 1.28 1.55 -1.75
N VAL A 135 1.82 2.74 -1.53
CA VAL A 135 1.51 3.51 -0.33
C VAL A 135 0.24 4.28 -0.65
N ASP A 136 -0.74 4.20 0.25
CA ASP A 136 -1.98 4.96 0.09
C ASP A 136 -1.64 6.42 -0.19
N ALA A 137 -2.11 6.92 -1.35
CA ALA A 137 -1.74 8.23 -1.84
C ALA A 137 -2.19 9.35 -0.89
N GLU A 138 -3.11 9.08 0.04
CA GLU A 138 -3.59 10.04 1.02
C GLU A 138 -2.59 10.29 2.16
N THR A 139 -1.93 9.24 2.68
CA THR A 139 -0.97 9.36 3.79
C THR A 139 0.31 10.04 3.32
N THR A 140 0.80 9.67 2.13
CA THR A 140 2.02 10.25 1.55
C THR A 140 1.84 11.68 1.07
N LYS A 141 0.69 12.04 0.48
CA LYS A 141 0.41 13.44 0.11
C LYS A 141 0.42 14.34 1.33
N THR A 142 -0.18 13.91 2.43
CA THR A 142 -0.30 14.71 3.66
C THR A 142 1.06 14.90 4.33
N ILE A 143 1.85 13.83 4.47
CA ILE A 143 3.19 13.91 5.08
C ILE A 143 4.15 14.68 4.17
N ALA A 144 4.17 14.40 2.85
CA ALA A 144 5.03 15.10 1.91
C ALA A 144 4.69 16.60 1.82
N GLN A 145 3.41 16.95 1.79
CA GLN A 145 2.96 18.34 1.84
C GLN A 145 3.48 19.04 3.11
N ARG A 146 3.34 18.42 4.29
CA ARG A 146 3.82 18.98 5.56
C ARG A 146 5.33 19.11 5.67
N LEU A 147 6.09 18.23 5.02
CA LEU A 147 7.55 18.35 4.97
C LEU A 147 7.99 19.49 4.03
N LEU A 148 7.31 19.65 2.89
CA LEU A 148 7.56 20.69 1.90
C LEU A 148 7.10 22.09 2.33
N GLU A 149 6.26 22.21 3.37
CA GLU A 149 5.92 23.48 4.03
C GLU A 149 7.15 24.13 4.71
N ASN A 150 8.20 23.37 5.00
CA ASN A 150 9.42 23.90 5.60
C ASN A 150 10.41 24.36 4.53
N LEU A 151 10.88 25.62 4.64
CA LEU A 151 11.81 26.23 3.67
C LEU A 151 13.21 25.58 3.69
N THR A 152 13.65 25.08 4.85
CA THR A 152 14.91 24.37 5.07
C THR A 152 14.70 23.33 6.14
N LEU A 153 15.01 22.06 5.85
CA LEU A 153 14.86 20.95 6.80
C LEU A 153 16.06 20.02 6.70
N THR A 154 16.65 19.64 7.83
CA THR A 154 17.69 18.61 7.86
C THR A 154 17.06 17.22 7.80
N LEU A 155 17.85 16.21 7.44
CA LEU A 155 17.36 14.83 7.32
C LEU A 155 16.75 14.29 8.63
N ASP A 156 17.39 14.55 9.77
CA ASP A 156 16.88 14.13 11.08
C ASP A 156 15.58 14.85 11.45
N GLN A 157 15.45 16.12 11.07
CA GLN A 157 14.22 16.89 11.29
C GLN A 157 13.08 16.38 10.40
N ALA A 158 13.36 16.08 9.13
CA ALA A 158 12.42 15.45 8.21
C ALA A 158 11.89 14.11 8.75
N TYR A 159 12.81 13.28 9.24
CA TYR A 159 12.49 11.97 9.80
C TYR A 159 11.59 12.09 11.04
N ASN A 160 11.97 12.92 12.01
CA ASN A 160 11.21 13.10 13.24
C ASN A 160 9.83 13.73 12.98
N GLN A 161 9.74 14.66 12.02
CA GLN A 161 8.47 15.27 11.64
C GLN A 161 7.55 14.26 10.95
N ALA A 162 8.07 13.42 10.04
CA ALA A 162 7.30 12.36 9.40
C ALA A 162 6.77 11.34 10.42
N LEU A 163 7.63 10.89 11.33
CA LEU A 163 7.27 9.97 12.42
C LEU A 163 6.19 10.55 13.33
N SER A 164 6.29 11.85 13.66
CA SER A 164 5.28 12.54 14.46
C SER A 164 3.93 12.61 13.76
N LEU A 165 3.90 12.86 12.44
CA LEU A 165 2.67 12.94 11.67
C LEU A 165 1.98 11.57 11.57
N GLU A 166 2.76 10.51 11.32
CA GLU A 166 2.27 9.13 11.31
C GLU A 166 1.69 8.72 12.68
N THR A 167 2.40 9.04 13.76
CA THR A 167 1.93 8.76 15.12
C THR A 167 0.65 9.54 15.45
N ALA A 168 0.55 10.80 15.02
CA ALA A 168 -0.65 11.61 15.21
C ALA A 168 -1.87 11.04 14.46
N GLU A 169 -1.67 10.54 13.25
CA GLU A 169 -2.72 9.89 12.46
C GLU A 169 -3.22 8.61 13.16
N ILE A 170 -2.31 7.73 13.57
CA ILE A 170 -2.63 6.50 14.32
C ILE A 170 -3.39 6.82 15.61
N ASN A 171 -2.96 7.85 16.35
CA ASN A 171 -3.64 8.26 17.58
C ASN A 171 -5.03 8.83 17.30
N SER A 172 -5.18 9.65 16.26
CA SER A 172 -6.49 10.21 15.87
C SER A 172 -7.51 9.11 15.50
N GLN A 173 -7.07 8.07 14.80
CA GLN A 173 -7.90 6.91 14.47
C GLN A 173 -8.33 6.18 15.74
N LYS A 174 -7.43 6.01 16.72
CA LYS A 174 -7.76 5.41 18.02
C LYS A 174 -8.77 6.24 18.82
N PHE A 175 -8.64 7.57 18.85
CA PHE A 175 -9.61 8.43 19.54
C PHE A 175 -11.02 8.38 18.93
N ASN A 176 -11.12 8.29 17.60
CA ASN A 176 -12.42 8.14 16.92
C ASN A 176 -13.15 6.84 17.29
N THR A 177 -12.44 5.78 17.69
CA THR A 177 -13.07 4.52 18.14
C THR A 177 -13.60 4.56 19.57
N VAL A 178 -13.17 5.50 20.40
CA VAL A 178 -13.55 5.57 21.84
C VAL A 178 -14.79 6.45 22.08
N SER A 179 -15.19 7.31 21.15
CA SER A 179 -16.33 8.23 21.30
C SER A 179 -17.73 7.66 20.98
N LEU A 180 -17.90 6.33 20.83
CA LEU A 180 -19.20 5.71 20.55
C LEU A 180 -19.94 5.12 21.78
N ASN A 181 -19.41 5.25 23.00
CA ASN A 181 -20.04 4.70 24.21
C ASN A 181 -20.29 5.75 25.31
N ALA A 182 -20.97 6.86 24.99
CA ALA A 182 -21.53 7.75 26.02
C ALA A 182 -22.95 7.29 26.38
N VAL A 183 -23.06 6.62 27.53
CA VAL A 183 -24.29 6.12 28.15
C VAL A 183 -25.21 7.29 28.55
N ALA A 184 -26.46 7.27 28.10
CA ALA A 184 -27.51 8.20 28.50
C ALA A 184 -27.88 8.04 29.99
N PRO A 185 -28.12 9.13 30.75
CA PRO A 185 -28.66 9.02 32.10
C PRO A 185 -30.15 8.64 32.06
N LYS A 186 -30.53 7.54 32.70
CA LYS A 186 -31.92 7.21 33.05
C LYS A 186 -32.23 7.78 34.44
N GLU A 187 -33.19 8.70 34.52
CA GLU A 187 -33.95 8.95 35.76
C GLU A 187 -35.34 8.30 35.68
N PRO A 188 -35.83 7.70 36.78
CA PRO A 188 -37.26 7.50 37.06
C PRO A 188 -37.65 8.37 38.29
N THR A 189 -38.85 8.92 38.50
CA THR A 189 -40.20 8.36 38.33
C THR A 189 -41.27 9.45 38.59
N LEU A 190 -42.31 9.49 37.74
CA LEU A 190 -43.75 9.82 37.93
C LEU A 190 -44.22 10.67 39.15
N VAL A 191 -45.02 11.73 38.91
CA VAL A 191 -46.50 11.75 39.19
C VAL A 191 -47.29 12.78 38.33
N SER A 192 -48.39 12.29 37.74
CA SER A 192 -49.72 12.93 37.52
C SER A 192 -50.03 13.93 36.38
N SER A 193 -50.74 13.40 35.37
CA SER A 193 -52.05 13.86 34.84
C SER A 193 -52.19 15.09 33.91
N LYS A 194 -52.24 14.87 32.59
CA LYS A 194 -53.50 14.87 31.77
C LYS A 194 -53.24 14.71 30.25
N SER A 195 -53.90 13.68 29.70
CA SER A 195 -54.54 13.50 28.38
C SER A 195 -53.84 13.77 27.03
N GLN A 196 -53.60 12.64 26.32
CA GLN A 196 -53.96 12.31 24.92
C GLN A 196 -53.34 13.17 23.79
N THR A 197 -52.24 12.72 23.16
CA THR A 197 -52.16 11.94 21.89
C THR A 197 -52.89 12.61 20.71
N LEU A 198 -52.33 12.93 19.55
CA LEU A 198 -51.10 12.60 18.81
C LEU A 198 -50.93 13.71 17.74
N HIS A 199 -49.70 14.12 17.42
CA HIS A 199 -49.08 13.92 16.09
C HIS A 199 -47.92 14.91 15.84
N ASN A 200 -46.75 14.31 15.55
CA ASN A 200 -45.59 14.74 14.76
C ASN A 200 -44.92 16.13 14.93
N GLU A 201 -43.63 16.00 15.28
CA GLU A 201 -42.46 16.67 14.66
C GLU A 201 -42.14 18.14 15.00
N THR A 202 -41.21 18.24 15.96
CA THR A 202 -39.93 18.98 15.90
C THR A 202 -39.95 20.52 15.91
N CYS A 203 -39.66 21.09 17.09
CA CYS A 203 -39.08 22.43 17.23
C CYS A 203 -38.06 22.48 18.39
N SER A 204 -36.85 22.99 18.08
CA SER A 204 -35.95 23.82 18.93
C SER A 204 -35.27 23.15 20.14
N SER A 205 -34.08 23.53 20.65
CA SER A 205 -32.97 24.43 20.29
C SER A 205 -32.03 24.40 21.52
N VAL A 206 -30.70 24.37 21.35
CA VAL A 206 -29.79 25.17 22.20
C VAL A 206 -28.64 25.72 21.34
N ASN A 207 -28.87 26.93 20.81
CA ASN A 207 -28.02 28.12 20.83
C ASN A 207 -26.48 27.98 20.79
N ASN A 208 -25.89 28.33 19.63
CA ASN A 208 -25.10 29.58 19.49
C ASN A 208 -24.91 30.00 18.00
N PRO A 209 -25.76 30.86 17.41
CA PRO A 209 -25.49 31.46 16.10
C PRO A 209 -24.90 32.87 16.27
N ARG A 210 -23.62 33.05 15.93
CA ARG A 210 -23.05 34.39 15.83
C ARG A 210 -23.59 35.10 14.57
N ARG A 211 -24.59 35.97 14.80
CA ARG A 211 -24.94 37.18 14.04
C ARG A 211 -25.13 37.04 12.52
N GLN A 212 -26.34 36.64 12.12
CA GLN A 212 -26.83 36.84 10.76
C GLN A 212 -27.16 38.34 10.53
N LYS A 213 -26.45 38.98 9.61
CA LYS A 213 -26.73 40.35 9.14
C LYS A 213 -27.81 40.27 8.05
N TYR A 214 -28.85 41.09 8.14
CA TYR A 214 -29.93 41.16 7.13
C TYR A 214 -29.57 42.16 6.02
N PHE A 215 -29.81 41.79 4.76
CA PHE A 215 -29.41 42.55 3.56
C PHE A 215 -30.55 43.26 2.82
N PHE A 216 -31.82 43.08 3.20
CA PHE A 216 -32.95 43.33 2.30
C PHE A 216 -33.85 44.53 2.63
N CYS A 217 -33.54 45.34 3.64
CA CYS A 217 -34.39 46.48 4.03
C CYS A 217 -34.14 47.77 3.24
N GLY A 218 -33.21 47.79 2.29
CA GLY A 218 -32.81 48.99 1.54
C GLY A 218 -31.99 50.01 2.34
N GLY A 219 -31.71 49.74 3.62
CA GLY A 219 -30.90 50.58 4.51
C GLY A 219 -29.48 50.04 4.75
N GLN A 220 -28.73 50.69 5.67
CA GLN A 220 -27.39 50.25 6.08
C GLN A 220 -27.41 48.87 6.76
N ILE A 221 -26.32 48.11 6.61
CA ILE A 221 -26.18 46.76 7.19
C ILE A 221 -26.30 46.80 8.71
N HIS A 222 -27.31 46.16 9.27
CA HIS A 222 -27.54 46.11 10.72
C HIS A 222 -27.86 44.68 11.22
N PRO A 223 -27.52 44.33 12.48
CA PRO A 223 -27.85 43.03 13.07
C PRO A 223 -29.32 42.97 13.54
N MET A 224 -29.98 41.82 13.31
CA MET A 224 -31.26 41.26 13.82
C MET A 224 -32.51 42.14 14.10
N ASN A 225 -32.41 43.44 14.37
CA ASN A 225 -33.54 44.34 14.61
C ASN A 225 -33.88 45.14 13.35
N CYS A 226 -34.26 44.44 12.29
CA CYS A 226 -34.74 45.12 11.09
C CYS A 226 -36.20 45.58 11.27
N PRO A 227 -36.51 46.88 11.16
CA PRO A 227 -37.91 47.35 11.19
C PRO A 227 -38.76 46.74 10.05
N ALA A 228 -38.12 46.28 8.98
CA ALA A 228 -38.77 45.68 7.83
C ALA A 228 -39.02 44.16 7.95
N PHE A 229 -38.48 43.49 8.98
CA PHE A 229 -38.49 42.03 9.08
C PHE A 229 -39.90 41.44 9.04
N GLU A 230 -40.83 42.04 9.79
CA GLU A 230 -42.23 41.58 9.87
C GLU A 230 -43.20 42.34 8.96
N LYS A 231 -42.69 43.32 8.20
CA LYS A 231 -43.52 44.13 7.30
C LYS A 231 -43.64 43.43 5.94
N THR A 232 -44.85 43.43 5.39
CA THR A 232 -45.15 42.92 4.06
C THR A 232 -45.02 44.05 3.04
N CYS A 233 -44.22 43.86 2.00
CA CYS A 233 -44.07 44.79 0.90
C CYS A 233 -45.38 44.88 0.10
N GLN A 234 -45.87 46.10 -0.15
CA GLN A 234 -47.13 46.33 -0.86
C GLN A 234 -47.02 46.11 -2.39
N LEU A 235 -45.81 46.11 -2.95
CA LEU A 235 -45.59 45.89 -4.39
C LEU A 235 -45.51 44.41 -4.76
N CYS A 236 -44.91 43.58 -3.89
CA CYS A 236 -44.67 42.17 -4.19
C CYS A 236 -45.29 41.19 -3.19
N ASN A 237 -45.99 41.68 -2.16
CA ASN A 237 -46.63 40.90 -1.10
C ASN A 237 -45.70 39.93 -0.33
N LYS A 238 -44.39 40.16 -0.34
CA LYS A 238 -43.40 39.36 0.43
C LYS A 238 -42.99 40.08 1.71
N LYS A 239 -42.71 39.33 2.78
CA LYS A 239 -42.22 39.87 4.06
C LYS A 239 -40.72 40.14 4.02
N GLY A 240 -40.24 41.05 4.87
CA GLY A 240 -38.80 41.25 5.12
C GLY A 240 -38.17 42.47 4.44
N HIS A 241 -38.95 43.32 3.76
CA HIS A 241 -38.50 44.57 3.15
C HIS A 241 -39.66 45.57 2.98
N PHE A 242 -39.32 46.85 2.78
CA PHE A 242 -40.28 47.89 2.40
C PHE A 242 -40.45 47.95 0.89
N ALA A 243 -41.59 48.45 0.41
CA ALA A 243 -41.76 48.75 -1.01
C ALA A 243 -40.78 49.87 -1.40
N THR A 244 -39.71 49.50 -2.12
CA THR A 244 -38.76 50.42 -2.75
C THR A 244 -39.30 50.91 -4.08
#